data_AF-A0A239MGJ4-F1
#
_entry.id   AF-A0A239MGJ4-F1
#
_cell.length_a   1.000
_cell.length_b   1.000
_cell.length_c   1.000
_cell.angle_alpha   90.00
_cell.angle_beta   90.00
_cell.angle_gamma   90.00
#
_symmetry.space_group_name_H-M   'P 1'
#
loop_
_entity.id
_entity.type
_entity.pdbx_description
1 polymer ?
#
loop_
_entity_poly.entity_id
_entity_poly.type
_entity_poly.pdbx_seq_one_letter_code
_entity_poly.pdbx_strand_id
1 'polypeptide(L)'
;MDESPGWDAIDAALRPLYGDTRPYHLGTIHKWSLGGPDPLDGISVYARTEPVPHWHFVSYGMTELYDKKSENPDESGWGFEFTFRLARDPAEETPPVWAANLLQNLGRYVFTSGNWFEAGHHMNVNGPIAASREDSEIRAVTFVRDPELGEISTPHGRVEFLQVVGLALDEYEALRRWNAEAVMGVLAPSLPLFVTDIDRRSLLADPEIARAVEEGIARDGSSGGMLYVSTATWERDGASTTLRLGALQAPAIADSLRGRLPFGRELILRTEDAALAFLPADAFSVAEPAEGVLEVHVPPAALDDLTAAMPAAAGRTAVAALPGLTVEIVPTAMKDRYGEETGEVVG
;
A
#
# COMPACT_ATOMS: atom_id res chain seq x y z
N MET A 1 -39.70 6.06 1.52
CA MET A 1 -38.25 6.24 1.35
C MET A 1 -37.67 5.19 2.24
N ASP A 2 -36.93 4.24 1.69
CA ASP A 2 -36.20 3.28 2.53
C ASP A 2 -35.23 4.10 3.37
N GLU A 3 -35.21 3.90 4.69
CA GLU A 3 -34.31 4.65 5.58
C GLU A 3 -32.86 4.26 5.26
N SER A 4 -31.97 5.25 5.15
CA SER A 4 -30.54 5.05 4.89
C SER A 4 -29.68 5.73 5.95
N PRO A 5 -29.79 5.33 7.23
CA PRO A 5 -29.17 6.04 8.35
C PRO A 5 -27.65 6.07 8.29
N GLY A 6 -27.00 5.07 7.68
CA GLY A 6 -25.55 5.10 7.45
C GLY A 6 -25.16 6.15 6.40
N TRP A 7 -25.94 6.22 5.31
CA TRP A 7 -25.78 7.27 4.30
C TRP A 7 -25.99 8.67 4.89
N ASP A 8 -27.05 8.85 5.67
CA ASP A 8 -27.39 10.13 6.29
C ASP A 8 -26.29 10.60 7.26
N ALA A 9 -25.63 9.67 7.96
CA ALA A 9 -24.50 9.96 8.84
C ALA A 9 -23.28 10.48 8.06
N ILE A 10 -22.96 9.87 6.91
CA ILE A 10 -21.90 10.35 6.01
C ILE A 10 -22.26 11.74 5.48
N ASP A 11 -23.48 11.93 4.97
CA ASP A 11 -23.95 13.24 4.48
C ASP A 11 -23.89 14.31 5.59
N ALA A 12 -24.25 13.96 6.82
CA ALA A 12 -24.14 14.87 7.96
C ALA A 12 -22.69 15.26 8.26
N ALA A 13 -21.73 14.36 8.10
CA ALA A 13 -20.30 14.64 8.26
C ALA A 13 -19.74 15.56 7.16
N LEU A 14 -20.34 15.53 5.97
CA LEU A 14 -19.96 16.38 4.83
C LEU A 14 -20.53 17.80 4.91
N ARG A 15 -21.69 18.00 5.57
CA ARG A 15 -22.34 19.31 5.68
C ARG A 15 -21.45 20.43 6.25
N PRO A 16 -20.62 20.23 7.30
CA PRO A 16 -19.69 21.25 7.77
C PRO A 16 -18.69 21.73 6.71
N LEU A 17 -18.33 20.88 5.75
CA LEU A 17 -17.36 21.19 4.69
C LEU A 17 -18.03 21.86 3.47
N TYR A 18 -19.26 21.45 3.14
CA TYR A 18 -19.90 21.82 1.86
C TYR A 18 -21.20 22.61 1.99
N GLY A 19 -21.73 22.77 3.21
CA GLY A 19 -23.02 23.39 3.45
C GLY A 19 -24.14 22.67 2.70
N ASP A 20 -24.96 23.44 1.99
CA ASP A 20 -26.08 22.94 1.17
C ASP A 20 -25.69 22.63 -0.29
N THR A 21 -24.39 22.62 -0.61
CA THR A 21 -23.90 22.33 -1.95
C THR A 21 -24.34 20.93 -2.38
N ARG A 22 -25.06 20.84 -3.49
CA ARG A 22 -25.41 19.54 -4.07
C ARG A 22 -24.19 18.95 -4.78
N PRO A 23 -23.72 17.75 -4.38
CA PRO A 23 -22.60 17.12 -5.08
C PRO A 23 -23.00 16.66 -6.48
N TYR A 24 -22.00 16.49 -7.33
CA TYR A 24 -22.14 15.62 -8.49
C TYR A 24 -22.15 14.17 -7.99
N HIS A 25 -23.26 13.45 -8.15
CA HIS A 25 -23.43 12.12 -7.59
C HIS A 25 -23.41 11.04 -8.67
N LEU A 26 -22.52 10.06 -8.51
CA LEU A 26 -22.36 8.89 -9.35
C LEU A 26 -22.89 7.66 -8.60
N GLY A 27 -24.13 7.25 -8.91
CA GLY A 27 -24.76 6.07 -8.33
C GLY A 27 -24.65 4.84 -9.23
N THR A 28 -24.67 3.64 -8.64
CA THR A 28 -24.77 2.39 -9.41
C THR A 28 -26.20 2.13 -9.86
N ILE A 29 -26.36 1.68 -11.11
CA ILE A 29 -27.68 1.27 -11.63
C ILE A 29 -28.06 -0.11 -11.10
N HIS A 30 -27.09 -1.03 -11.05
CA HIS A 30 -27.25 -2.38 -10.50
C HIS A 30 -26.40 -2.48 -9.24
N LYS A 31 -27.05 -2.49 -8.08
CA LYS A 31 -26.36 -2.57 -6.79
C LYS A 31 -25.55 -3.85 -6.67
N TRP A 32 -24.40 -3.77 -6.01
CA TRP A 32 -23.55 -4.92 -5.70
C TRP A 32 -24.29 -6.03 -4.95
N SER A 33 -25.13 -5.65 -3.98
CA SER A 33 -25.97 -6.57 -3.22
C SER A 33 -26.96 -7.39 -4.06
N LEU A 34 -27.21 -6.98 -5.31
CA LEU A 34 -28.05 -7.66 -6.29
C LEU A 34 -27.23 -8.32 -7.42
N GLY A 35 -25.91 -8.47 -7.23
CA GLY A 35 -25.00 -9.06 -8.21
C GLY A 35 -24.45 -8.08 -9.25
N GLY A 36 -24.57 -6.77 -9.01
CA GLY A 36 -23.92 -5.74 -9.83
C GLY A 36 -22.39 -5.78 -9.74
N PRO A 37 -21.67 -5.17 -10.70
CA PRO A 37 -20.20 -5.25 -10.78
C PRO A 37 -19.47 -4.26 -9.87
N ASP A 38 -20.16 -3.26 -9.32
CA ASP A 38 -19.57 -2.10 -8.64
C ASP A 38 -19.99 -2.07 -7.17
N PRO A 39 -19.05 -2.25 -6.21
CA PRO A 39 -19.36 -2.36 -4.78
C PRO A 39 -19.76 -1.05 -4.10
N LEU A 40 -19.31 0.10 -4.61
CA LEU A 40 -19.71 1.39 -4.06
C LEU A 40 -21.06 1.78 -4.65
N ASP A 41 -22.11 1.74 -3.82
CA ASP A 41 -23.48 2.11 -4.18
C ASP A 41 -23.55 3.54 -4.74
N GLY A 42 -22.70 4.44 -4.26
CA GLY A 42 -22.55 5.79 -4.80
C GLY A 42 -21.22 6.45 -4.50
N ILE A 43 -20.89 7.48 -5.27
CA ILE A 43 -19.74 8.35 -5.06
C ILE A 43 -20.22 9.80 -5.24
N SER A 44 -20.12 10.59 -4.17
CA SER A 44 -20.43 12.02 -4.20
C SER A 44 -19.15 12.82 -4.46
N VAL A 45 -19.23 13.79 -5.38
CA VAL A 45 -18.07 14.59 -5.80
C VAL A 45 -18.35 16.07 -5.60
N TYR A 46 -17.47 16.74 -4.88
CA TYR A 46 -17.56 18.16 -4.55
C TYR A 46 -16.43 18.94 -5.23
N ALA A 47 -16.77 20.04 -5.91
CA ALA A 47 -15.77 20.98 -6.41
C ALA A 47 -15.27 21.86 -5.27
N ARG A 48 -13.96 22.03 -5.17
CA ARG A 48 -13.31 22.98 -4.25
C ARG A 48 -12.36 23.91 -4.99
N THR A 49 -12.09 25.06 -4.37
CA THR A 49 -11.12 26.07 -4.85
C THR A 49 -9.91 26.18 -3.93
N GLU A 50 -10.06 25.85 -2.64
CA GLU A 50 -9.04 25.98 -1.61
C GLU A 50 -8.72 24.61 -0.97
N PRO A 51 -7.49 24.39 -0.47
CA PRO A 51 -6.31 25.26 -0.59
C PRO A 51 -5.67 25.24 -1.99
N VAL A 52 -6.06 24.26 -2.80
CA VAL A 52 -5.80 24.19 -4.24
C VAL A 52 -7.11 23.79 -4.91
N PRO A 53 -7.41 24.21 -6.15
CA PRO A 53 -8.59 23.72 -6.84
C PRO A 53 -8.55 22.20 -7.02
N HIS A 54 -9.54 21.50 -6.48
CA HIS A 54 -9.63 20.05 -6.56
C HIS A 54 -11.07 19.55 -6.57
N TRP A 55 -11.26 18.32 -7.03
CA TRP A 55 -12.43 17.50 -6.81
C TRP A 55 -12.22 16.70 -5.52
N HIS A 56 -13.22 16.65 -4.63
CA HIS A 56 -13.24 15.75 -3.49
C HIS A 56 -14.31 14.68 -3.68
N PHE A 57 -13.87 13.45 -3.90
CA PHE A 57 -14.70 12.26 -4.05
C PHE A 57 -14.88 11.60 -2.69
N VAL A 58 -16.11 11.17 -2.39
CA VAL A 58 -16.47 10.45 -1.15
C VAL A 58 -17.32 9.26 -1.54
N SER A 59 -16.89 8.05 -1.19
CA SER A 59 -17.60 6.82 -1.49
C SER A 59 -18.70 6.51 -0.47
N TYR A 60 -19.66 5.70 -0.93
CA TYR A 60 -20.73 5.10 -0.14
C TYR A 60 -20.85 3.65 -0.60
N GLY A 61 -20.51 2.70 0.25
CA GLY A 61 -20.74 1.27 -0.01
C GLY A 61 -19.71 0.32 0.60
N MET A 62 -18.62 0.86 1.15
CA MET A 62 -17.73 0.08 2.01
C MET A 62 -18.33 -0.13 3.40
N THR A 63 -19.24 0.77 3.80
CA THR A 63 -19.93 0.73 5.09
C THR A 63 -21.39 0.28 4.97
N GLU A 64 -22.05 0.05 6.09
CA GLU A 64 -23.46 -0.32 6.14
C GLU A 64 -24.34 0.92 5.99
N LEU A 65 -24.79 1.17 4.76
CA LEU A 65 -25.55 2.39 4.43
C LEU A 65 -27.02 2.34 4.88
N TYR A 66 -27.60 1.14 4.92
CA TYR A 66 -29.04 0.92 5.11
C TYR A 66 -29.30 0.22 6.44
N ASP A 67 -28.87 -1.05 6.54
CA ASP A 67 -29.06 -1.91 7.71
C ASP A 67 -27.73 -2.45 8.21
N LYS A 68 -27.66 -2.71 9.53
CA LYS A 68 -26.60 -3.49 10.16
C LYS A 68 -26.69 -4.96 9.73
N LYS A 69 -25.64 -5.46 9.10
CA LYS A 69 -25.47 -6.82 8.57
C LYS A 69 -24.28 -7.57 9.19
N SER A 70 -23.20 -6.88 9.55
CA SER A 70 -22.04 -7.46 10.19
C SER A 70 -22.34 -7.81 11.64
N GLU A 71 -21.69 -8.87 12.13
CA GLU A 71 -21.85 -9.30 13.53
C GLU A 71 -21.13 -8.38 14.51
N ASN A 72 -20.19 -7.56 14.03
CA ASN A 72 -19.45 -6.61 14.85
C ASN A 72 -20.28 -5.32 15.05
N PRO A 73 -20.83 -5.07 16.25
CA PRO A 73 -21.65 -3.88 16.49
C PRO A 73 -20.84 -2.58 16.47
N ASP A 74 -19.53 -2.64 16.64
CA ASP A 74 -18.67 -1.47 16.81
C ASP A 74 -18.17 -0.89 15.47
N GLU A 75 -18.21 -1.68 14.38
CA GLU A 75 -17.69 -1.31 13.05
C GLU A 75 -18.79 -1.36 11.99
N SER A 76 -18.99 -0.29 11.22
CA SER A 76 -19.95 -0.30 10.11
C SER A 76 -19.34 -0.94 8.86
N GLY A 77 -19.82 -2.12 8.48
CA GLY A 77 -19.32 -2.86 7.31
C GLY A 77 -17.81 -3.13 7.40
N TRP A 78 -17.04 -2.63 6.42
CA TRP A 78 -15.58 -2.70 6.41
C TRP A 78 -14.89 -1.69 7.35
N GLY A 79 -15.66 -0.80 8.01
CA GLY A 79 -15.15 0.15 8.98
C GLY A 79 -14.61 1.46 8.38
N PHE A 80 -14.62 1.62 7.05
CA PHE A 80 -14.15 2.84 6.39
C PHE A 80 -14.90 3.14 5.09
N GLU A 81 -14.88 4.41 4.66
CA GLU A 81 -15.19 4.83 3.29
C GLU A 81 -13.95 5.45 2.63
N PHE A 82 -13.82 5.33 1.31
CA PHE A 82 -12.76 6.00 0.57
C PHE A 82 -13.09 7.47 0.34
N THR A 83 -12.08 8.31 0.47
CA THR A 83 -12.08 9.65 -0.10
C THR A 83 -10.94 9.79 -1.11
N PHE A 84 -11.07 10.72 -2.05
CA PHE A 84 -9.99 11.04 -2.98
C PHE A 84 -10.05 12.51 -3.35
N ARG A 85 -8.89 13.17 -3.33
CA ARG A 85 -8.76 14.57 -3.73
C ARG A 85 -7.91 14.64 -4.99
N LEU A 86 -8.51 15.09 -6.08
CA LEU A 86 -7.85 15.18 -7.39
C LEU A 86 -7.76 16.64 -7.81
N ALA A 87 -6.55 17.13 -8.09
CA ALA A 87 -6.36 18.47 -8.64
C ALA A 87 -7.22 18.67 -9.90
N ARG A 88 -7.78 19.87 -10.06
CA ARG A 88 -8.65 20.20 -11.19
C ARG A 88 -8.32 21.58 -11.75
N ASP A 89 -8.63 21.77 -13.03
CA ASP A 89 -8.79 23.13 -13.55
C ASP A 89 -10.11 23.71 -12.99
N PRO A 90 -10.11 24.92 -12.39
CA PRO A 90 -11.33 25.59 -11.96
C PRO A 90 -12.43 25.68 -13.03
N ALA A 91 -12.07 25.69 -14.31
CA ALA A 91 -12.98 25.71 -15.45
C ALA A 91 -13.65 24.35 -15.75
N GLU A 92 -13.17 23.24 -15.18
CA GLU A 92 -13.85 21.95 -15.26
C GLU A 92 -15.16 21.98 -14.47
N GLU A 93 -16.27 21.71 -15.17
CA GLU A 93 -17.61 21.64 -14.56
C GLU A 93 -17.99 20.24 -14.09
N THR A 94 -17.34 19.20 -14.64
CA THR A 94 -17.65 17.80 -14.34
C THR A 94 -16.40 17.03 -13.91
N PRO A 95 -16.50 16.19 -12.86
CA PRO A 95 -15.37 15.40 -12.41
C PRO A 95 -15.02 14.27 -13.38
N PRO A 96 -13.74 13.87 -13.46
CA PRO A 96 -13.32 12.80 -14.34
C PRO A 96 -13.78 11.43 -13.84
N VAL A 97 -14.44 10.66 -14.72
CA VAL A 97 -15.02 9.34 -14.39
C VAL A 97 -13.96 8.30 -13.98
N TRP A 98 -12.72 8.40 -14.48
CA TRP A 98 -11.66 7.45 -14.14
C TRP A 98 -11.34 7.42 -12.64
N ALA A 99 -11.47 8.57 -11.95
CA ALA A 99 -11.21 8.66 -10.52
C ALA A 99 -12.27 7.89 -9.71
N ALA A 100 -13.54 7.96 -10.14
CA ALA A 100 -14.60 7.13 -9.56
C ALA A 100 -14.36 5.64 -9.82
N ASN A 101 -13.90 5.28 -11.04
CA ASN A 101 -13.55 3.90 -11.37
C ASN A 101 -12.37 3.36 -10.54
N LEU A 102 -11.38 4.21 -10.22
CA LEU A 102 -10.29 3.86 -9.30
C LEU A 102 -10.85 3.43 -7.94
N LEU A 103 -11.76 4.22 -7.35
CA LEU A 103 -12.41 3.87 -6.07
C LEU A 103 -13.23 2.58 -6.17
N GLN A 104 -13.98 2.38 -7.25
CA GLN A 104 -14.72 1.13 -7.47
C GLN A 104 -13.78 -0.09 -7.57
N ASN A 105 -12.63 0.06 -8.21
CA ASN A 105 -11.63 -1.00 -8.32
C ASN A 105 -11.01 -1.34 -6.96
N LEU A 106 -10.70 -0.33 -6.14
CA LEU A 106 -10.23 -0.54 -4.76
C LEU A 106 -11.30 -1.22 -3.90
N GLY A 107 -12.56 -0.78 -3.99
CA GLY A 107 -13.66 -1.47 -3.32
C GLY A 107 -13.80 -2.92 -3.77
N ARG A 108 -13.70 -3.19 -5.09
CA ARG A 108 -13.80 -4.55 -5.63
C ARG A 108 -12.68 -5.45 -5.13
N TYR A 109 -11.47 -4.91 -5.03
CA TYR A 109 -10.34 -5.64 -4.43
C TYR A 109 -10.67 -6.07 -3.00
N VAL A 110 -11.19 -5.18 -2.15
CA VAL A 110 -11.54 -5.50 -0.75
C VAL A 110 -12.62 -6.57 -0.70
N PHE A 111 -13.72 -6.40 -1.46
CA PHE A 111 -14.84 -7.36 -1.47
C PHE A 111 -14.47 -8.74 -2.04
N THR A 112 -13.50 -8.82 -2.95
CA THR A 112 -13.08 -10.10 -3.56
C THR A 112 -11.98 -10.82 -2.80
N SER A 113 -11.04 -10.07 -2.23
CA SER A 113 -9.87 -10.65 -1.53
C SER A 113 -10.07 -10.79 -0.02
N GLY A 114 -10.98 -10.01 0.57
CA GLY A 114 -11.12 -9.87 2.02
C GLY A 114 -10.01 -9.03 2.68
N ASN A 115 -9.03 -8.56 1.92
CA ASN A 115 -7.97 -7.68 2.43
C ASN A 115 -8.47 -6.23 2.42
N TRP A 116 -8.56 -5.61 3.59
CA TRP A 116 -8.97 -4.22 3.75
C TRP A 116 -7.79 -3.26 3.74
N PHE A 117 -8.10 -1.96 3.70
CA PHE A 117 -7.10 -0.90 3.77
C PHE A 117 -7.14 -0.21 5.13
N GLU A 118 -5.98 0.26 5.58
CA GLU A 118 -5.80 1.12 6.74
C GLU A 118 -4.88 2.28 6.37
N ALA A 119 -4.86 3.32 7.21
CA ALA A 119 -3.89 4.39 7.06
C ALA A 119 -2.45 3.83 7.08
N GLY A 120 -1.67 4.20 6.08
CA GLY A 120 -0.31 3.73 5.85
C GLY A 120 -0.18 2.52 4.93
N HIS A 121 -1.28 1.85 4.58
CA HIS A 121 -1.26 0.89 3.47
C HIS A 121 -0.89 1.61 2.16
N HIS A 122 -0.30 0.87 1.24
CA HIS A 122 0.22 1.40 -0.02
C HIS A 122 0.30 0.30 -1.07
N MET A 123 0.22 0.69 -2.34
CA MET A 123 0.37 -0.23 -3.46
C MET A 123 0.87 0.49 -4.71
N ASN A 124 1.70 -0.19 -5.47
CA ASN A 124 1.96 0.17 -6.86
C ASN A 124 0.76 -0.28 -7.70
N VAL A 125 0.21 0.60 -8.53
CA VAL A 125 -0.95 0.27 -9.38
C VAL A 125 -0.55 -0.30 -10.75
N ASN A 126 0.75 -0.62 -10.94
CA ASN A 126 1.34 -1.22 -12.14
C ASN A 126 1.05 -0.43 -13.43
N GLY A 127 1.06 0.90 -13.32
CA GLY A 127 0.74 1.85 -14.38
C GLY A 127 0.49 3.25 -13.82
N PRO A 128 0.17 4.25 -14.66
CA PRO A 128 -0.33 5.54 -14.15
C PRO A 128 -1.71 5.36 -13.51
N ILE A 129 -1.98 6.07 -12.42
CA ILE A 129 -3.29 6.01 -11.75
C ILE A 129 -4.43 6.47 -12.69
N ALA A 130 -4.13 7.41 -13.57
CA ALA A 130 -4.96 7.78 -14.70
C ALA A 130 -4.43 7.09 -15.96
N ALA A 131 -5.08 6.01 -16.40
CA ALA A 131 -4.59 5.16 -17.49
C ALA A 131 -4.33 5.92 -18.82
N SER A 132 -5.00 7.05 -19.05
CA SER A 132 -4.79 7.90 -20.24
C SER A 132 -3.57 8.83 -20.15
N ARG A 133 -2.87 8.86 -19.01
CA ARG A 133 -1.69 9.71 -18.75
C ARG A 133 -0.45 8.84 -18.59
N GLU A 134 0.00 8.23 -19.69
CA GLU A 134 1.21 7.41 -19.72
C GLU A 134 2.48 8.17 -19.33
N ASP A 135 2.46 9.49 -19.44
CA ASP A 135 3.54 10.41 -19.07
C ASP A 135 3.60 10.71 -17.56
N SER A 136 2.55 10.36 -16.80
CA SER A 136 2.48 10.68 -15.37
C SER A 136 3.54 9.92 -14.57
N GLU A 137 4.21 10.64 -13.66
CA GLU A 137 5.09 10.05 -12.64
C GLU A 137 4.27 9.38 -11.52
N ILE A 138 2.99 9.73 -11.38
CA ILE A 138 2.11 9.26 -10.31
C ILE A 138 1.54 7.87 -10.64
N ARG A 139 2.12 6.84 -10.02
CA ARG A 139 1.96 5.43 -10.40
C ARG A 139 1.75 4.49 -9.22
N ALA A 140 1.74 5.04 -8.01
CA ALA A 140 1.42 4.31 -6.80
C ALA A 140 0.39 5.08 -5.99
N VAL A 141 -0.21 4.41 -5.01
CA VAL A 141 -1.12 5.04 -4.05
C VAL A 141 -0.73 4.65 -2.63
N THR A 142 -1.01 5.55 -1.69
CA THR A 142 -1.07 5.25 -0.25
C THR A 142 -2.40 5.75 0.31
N PHE A 143 -2.72 5.30 1.52
CA PHE A 143 -3.93 5.68 2.22
C PHE A 143 -3.55 6.46 3.47
N VAL A 144 -4.20 7.61 3.67
CA VAL A 144 -4.07 8.41 4.89
C VAL A 144 -5.46 8.61 5.47
N ARG A 145 -5.57 8.88 6.77
CA ARG A 145 -6.82 9.37 7.34
C ARG A 145 -7.17 10.71 6.67
N ASP A 146 -8.40 10.86 6.21
CA ASP A 146 -8.85 12.10 5.59
C ASP A 146 -8.65 13.26 6.58
N PRO A 147 -7.89 14.30 6.22
CA PRO A 147 -7.50 15.36 7.14
C PRO A 147 -8.67 16.25 7.60
N GLU A 148 -9.80 16.23 6.89
CA GLU A 148 -10.98 17.04 7.22
C GLU A 148 -12.14 16.20 7.77
N LEU A 149 -12.22 14.91 7.44
CA LEU A 149 -13.33 14.04 7.88
C LEU A 149 -12.98 13.10 9.04
N GLY A 150 -11.73 12.62 9.11
CA GLY A 150 -11.29 11.75 10.19
C GLY A 150 -12.16 10.50 10.34
N GLU A 151 -12.89 10.42 11.46
CA GLU A 151 -13.75 9.30 11.83
C GLU A 151 -15.10 9.81 12.35
N ILE A 152 -16.17 9.05 12.09
CA ILE A 152 -17.51 9.33 12.56
C ILE A 152 -18.15 8.10 13.21
N SER A 153 -19.13 8.35 14.07
CA SER A 153 -20.04 7.31 14.56
C SER A 153 -21.33 7.33 13.73
N THR A 154 -21.77 6.14 13.32
CA THR A 154 -23.07 5.95 12.64
C THR A 154 -23.96 5.05 13.50
N PRO A 155 -25.27 4.97 13.21
CA PRO A 155 -26.15 3.99 13.85
C PRO A 155 -25.71 2.53 13.68
N HIS A 156 -24.85 2.23 12.70
CA HIS A 156 -24.37 0.89 12.38
C HIS A 156 -22.93 0.62 12.84
N GLY A 157 -22.33 1.55 13.59
CA GLY A 157 -20.95 1.45 14.07
C GLY A 157 -20.06 2.55 13.52
N ARG A 158 -18.77 2.42 13.79
CA ARG A 158 -17.74 3.41 13.45
C ARG A 158 -17.40 3.37 11.96
N VAL A 159 -17.02 4.54 11.43
CA VAL A 159 -16.56 4.73 10.05
C VAL A 159 -15.38 5.68 10.04
N GLU A 160 -14.25 5.22 9.52
CA GLU A 160 -13.09 6.05 9.18
C GLU A 160 -13.13 6.50 7.71
N PHE A 161 -12.67 7.71 7.40
CA PHE A 161 -12.48 8.15 6.02
C PHE A 161 -11.02 7.97 5.61
N LEU A 162 -10.77 7.07 4.66
CA LEU A 162 -9.44 6.80 4.13
C LEU A 162 -9.24 7.53 2.80
N GLN A 163 -8.42 8.57 2.82
CA GLN A 163 -8.06 9.31 1.63
C GLN A 163 -6.99 8.55 0.83
N VAL A 164 -7.32 8.25 -0.43
CA VAL A 164 -6.36 7.77 -1.42
C VAL A 164 -5.45 8.93 -1.82
N VAL A 165 -4.14 8.70 -1.86
CA VAL A 165 -3.15 9.70 -2.26
C VAL A 165 -2.22 9.11 -3.31
N GLY A 166 -2.12 9.78 -4.47
CA GLY A 166 -1.22 9.39 -5.54
C GLY A 166 0.24 9.75 -5.25
N LEU A 167 1.14 8.80 -5.46
CA LEU A 167 2.58 8.91 -5.24
C LEU A 167 3.37 8.69 -6.54
N ALA A 168 4.47 9.42 -6.67
CA ALA A 168 5.53 9.07 -7.59
C ALA A 168 6.21 7.77 -7.15
N LEU A 169 6.90 7.07 -8.08
CA LEU A 169 7.49 5.77 -7.77
C LEU A 169 8.61 5.85 -6.72
N ASP A 170 9.44 6.88 -6.75
CA ASP A 170 10.50 7.11 -5.77
C ASP A 170 9.95 7.49 -4.39
N GLU A 171 8.85 8.25 -4.32
CA GLU A 171 8.09 8.50 -3.08
C GLU A 171 7.53 7.19 -2.49
N TYR A 172 6.97 6.32 -3.34
CA TYR A 172 6.52 4.98 -2.94
C TYR A 172 7.67 4.10 -2.42
N GLU A 173 8.83 4.11 -3.08
CA GLU A 173 9.99 3.37 -2.59
C GLU A 173 10.56 3.96 -1.29
N ALA A 174 10.54 5.28 -1.12
CA ALA A 174 10.89 5.92 0.16
C ALA A 174 9.98 5.44 1.30
N LEU A 175 8.68 5.33 1.03
CA LEU A 175 7.70 4.81 1.98
C LEU A 175 8.03 3.40 2.43
N ARG A 176 8.37 2.51 1.49
CA ARG A 176 8.77 1.11 1.78
C ARG A 176 10.06 1.03 2.61
N ARG A 177 11.01 1.92 2.35
CA ARG A 177 12.29 2.01 3.08
C ARG A 177 12.16 2.64 4.47
N TRP A 178 11.13 3.43 4.70
CA TRP A 178 10.86 4.12 5.98
C TRP A 178 9.51 3.67 6.57
N ASN A 179 8.49 4.51 6.49
CA ASN A 179 7.11 4.19 6.79
C ASN A 179 6.21 5.25 6.14
N ALA A 180 4.95 4.89 5.89
CA ALA A 180 3.97 5.78 5.26
C ALA A 180 3.71 7.05 6.04
N GLU A 181 3.45 6.94 7.34
CA GLU A 181 3.12 8.09 8.17
C GLU A 181 4.20 9.17 8.12
N ALA A 182 5.46 8.78 8.28
CA ALA A 182 6.58 9.70 8.31
C ALA A 182 6.89 10.30 6.93
N VAL A 183 6.85 9.50 5.86
CA VAL A 183 6.99 10.03 4.49
C VAL A 183 5.87 11.03 4.21
N MET A 184 4.61 10.66 4.47
CA MET A 184 3.48 11.56 4.27
C MET A 184 3.58 12.81 5.14
N GLY A 185 4.11 12.70 6.36
CA GLY A 185 4.41 13.85 7.23
C GLY A 185 5.44 14.81 6.64
N VAL A 186 6.49 14.30 5.98
CA VAL A 186 7.49 15.11 5.27
C VAL A 186 6.92 15.74 3.99
N LEU A 187 6.05 15.02 3.27
CA LEU A 187 5.42 15.52 2.05
C LEU A 187 4.26 16.49 2.29
N ALA A 188 3.61 16.43 3.45
CA ALA A 188 2.40 17.18 3.78
C ALA A 188 2.49 18.71 3.54
N PRO A 189 3.60 19.41 3.87
CA PRO A 189 3.73 20.85 3.59
C PRO A 189 3.65 21.19 2.09
N SER A 190 4.05 20.26 1.22
CA SER A 190 4.03 20.41 -0.24
C SER A 190 2.80 19.75 -0.89
N LEU A 191 1.98 19.04 -0.13
CA LEU A 191 0.72 18.42 -0.55
C LEU A 191 -0.43 18.88 0.34
N PRO A 192 -0.94 20.12 0.17
CA PRO A 192 -2.07 20.61 0.95
C PRO A 192 -3.27 19.66 0.84
N LEU A 193 -3.78 19.22 1.99
CA LEU A 193 -4.84 18.19 2.12
C LEU A 193 -4.56 16.90 1.35
N PHE A 194 -3.30 16.59 1.04
CA PHE A 194 -2.91 15.44 0.22
C PHE A 194 -3.65 15.36 -1.13
N VAL A 195 -3.93 16.51 -1.74
CA VAL A 195 -4.49 16.58 -3.09
C VAL A 195 -3.52 15.93 -4.08
N THR A 196 -4.02 14.98 -4.85
CA THR A 196 -3.28 14.31 -5.91
C THR A 196 -3.35 15.14 -7.17
N ASP A 197 -2.22 15.70 -7.57
CA ASP A 197 -2.01 16.23 -8.92
C ASP A 197 -1.31 15.16 -9.76
N ILE A 198 -1.92 14.72 -10.86
CA ILE A 198 -1.34 13.69 -11.75
C ILE A 198 -0.28 14.22 -12.70
N ASP A 199 -0.19 15.54 -12.83
CA ASP A 199 0.77 16.25 -13.68
C ASP A 199 2.02 16.70 -12.90
N ARG A 200 2.03 16.53 -11.57
CA ARG A 200 3.18 16.84 -10.74
C ARG A 200 4.33 15.85 -10.96
N ARG A 201 5.55 16.34 -10.70
CA ARG A 201 6.73 15.49 -10.52
C ARG A 201 6.82 14.97 -9.09
N SER A 202 7.72 14.01 -8.88
CA SER A 202 8.16 13.63 -7.55
C SER A 202 8.58 14.83 -6.71
N LEU A 203 8.10 14.88 -5.47
CA LEU A 203 8.52 15.85 -4.46
C LEU A 203 9.92 15.55 -3.92
N LEU A 204 10.44 14.33 -4.12
CA LEU A 204 11.83 14.01 -3.83
C LEU A 204 12.80 14.63 -4.85
N ALA A 205 12.30 15.26 -5.93
CA ALA A 205 13.11 16.13 -6.75
C ALA A 205 13.57 17.39 -6.00
N ASP A 206 12.88 17.79 -4.92
CA ASP A 206 13.35 18.81 -3.99
C ASP A 206 14.44 18.23 -3.07
N PRO A 207 15.68 18.76 -3.12
CA PRO A 207 16.79 18.26 -2.30
C PRO A 207 16.54 18.33 -0.78
N GLU A 208 15.73 19.29 -0.30
CA GLU A 208 15.44 19.41 1.12
C GLU A 208 14.51 18.30 1.60
N ILE A 209 13.48 17.99 0.80
CA ILE A 209 12.54 16.89 1.06
C ILE A 209 13.29 15.55 0.97
N ALA A 210 14.07 15.33 -0.09
CA ALA A 210 14.85 14.11 -0.25
C ALA A 210 15.81 13.88 0.93
N ARG A 211 16.52 14.92 1.37
CA ARG A 211 17.41 14.84 2.54
C ARG A 211 16.63 14.49 3.82
N ALA A 212 15.48 15.12 4.06
CA ALA A 212 14.67 14.84 5.24
C ALA A 212 14.17 13.39 5.28
N VAL A 213 13.79 12.85 4.12
CA VAL A 213 13.40 11.45 3.97
C VAL A 213 14.58 10.50 4.24
N GLU A 214 15.74 10.74 3.63
CA GLU A 214 16.91 9.87 3.82
C GLU A 214 17.45 9.93 5.26
N GLU A 215 17.42 11.10 5.90
CA GLU A 215 17.73 11.24 7.33
C GLU A 215 16.74 10.48 8.22
N GLY A 216 15.45 10.50 7.85
CA GLY A 216 14.41 9.71 8.49
C GLY A 216 14.64 8.21 8.38
N ILE A 217 14.90 7.72 7.16
CA ILE A 217 15.24 6.32 6.88
C ILE A 217 16.43 5.88 7.73
N ALA A 218 17.52 6.65 7.71
CA ALA A 218 18.73 6.32 8.45
C ALA A 218 18.53 6.28 9.98
N ARG A 219 17.62 7.12 10.49
CA ARG A 219 17.35 7.22 11.93
C ARG A 219 16.36 6.15 12.43
N ASP A 220 15.35 5.82 11.66
CA ASP A 220 14.18 5.06 12.15
C ASP A 220 14.03 3.67 11.53
N GLY A 221 14.64 3.44 10.36
CA GLY A 221 14.52 2.21 9.58
C GLY A 221 13.13 2.00 8.98
N SER A 222 12.92 0.83 8.38
CA SER A 222 11.65 0.43 7.76
C SER A 222 10.67 -0.14 8.80
N SER A 223 9.38 0.20 8.65
CA SER A 223 8.28 -0.43 9.39
C SER A 223 7.73 -1.69 8.69
N GLY A 224 7.97 -1.89 7.40
CA GLY A 224 7.45 -3.02 6.61
C GLY A 224 8.04 -4.37 7.00
N GLY A 225 7.30 -5.18 7.77
CA GLY A 225 7.81 -6.44 8.35
C GLY A 225 7.64 -7.69 7.51
N MET A 226 6.84 -7.63 6.44
CA MET A 226 6.55 -8.79 5.62
C MET A 226 6.61 -8.45 4.13
N LEU A 227 7.22 -9.32 3.34
CA LEU A 227 7.20 -9.28 1.88
C LEU A 227 6.60 -10.57 1.34
N TYR A 228 5.59 -10.44 0.48
CA TYR A 228 5.12 -11.56 -0.32
C TYR A 228 6.04 -11.75 -1.51
N VAL A 229 6.63 -12.93 -1.62
CA VAL A 229 7.61 -13.27 -2.66
C VAL A 229 7.18 -14.55 -3.39
N SER A 230 7.55 -14.67 -4.66
CA SER A 230 7.23 -15.89 -5.43
C SER A 230 8.15 -17.04 -5.06
N THR A 231 9.35 -16.73 -4.55
CA THR A 231 10.38 -17.73 -4.25
C THR A 231 11.13 -17.33 -2.99
N ALA A 232 10.88 -18.07 -1.92
CA ALA A 232 11.70 -18.14 -0.72
C ALA A 232 11.61 -19.56 -0.17
N THR A 233 12.61 -20.37 -0.49
CA THR A 233 12.71 -21.77 -0.04
C THR A 233 14.10 -22.05 0.50
N TRP A 234 14.30 -23.20 1.12
CA TRP A 234 15.60 -23.59 1.65
C TRP A 234 15.85 -25.09 1.54
N GLU A 235 17.13 -25.44 1.50
CA GLU A 235 17.63 -26.80 1.63
C GLU A 235 18.62 -26.86 2.78
N ARG A 236 18.53 -27.91 3.61
CA ARG A 236 19.41 -28.14 4.75
C ARG A 236 20.15 -29.46 4.59
N ASP A 237 21.47 -29.40 4.73
CA ASP A 237 22.35 -30.58 4.76
C ASP A 237 23.28 -30.47 5.99
N GLY A 238 22.91 -31.17 7.05
CA GLY A 238 23.56 -31.08 8.35
C GLY A 238 23.55 -29.65 8.89
N ALA A 239 24.73 -29.06 9.02
CA ALA A 239 24.90 -27.67 9.47
C ALA A 239 24.83 -26.63 8.33
N SER A 240 24.81 -27.08 7.07
CA SER A 240 24.76 -26.18 5.90
C SER A 240 23.31 -25.88 5.53
N THR A 241 23.03 -24.63 5.19
CA THR A 241 21.72 -24.16 4.73
C THR A 241 21.88 -23.37 3.44
N THR A 242 21.13 -23.72 2.40
CA THR A 242 21.02 -22.91 1.17
C THR A 242 19.65 -22.25 1.16
N LEU A 243 19.61 -20.93 1.13
CA LEU A 243 18.39 -20.14 0.89
C LEU A 243 18.24 -19.91 -0.61
N ARG A 244 17.06 -20.16 -1.16
CA ARG A 244 16.71 -19.89 -2.56
C ARG A 244 15.74 -18.73 -2.65
N LEU A 245 16.15 -17.66 -3.33
CA LEU A 245 15.38 -16.43 -3.48
C LEU A 245 15.23 -16.07 -4.97
N GLY A 246 14.09 -15.50 -5.35
CA GLY A 246 13.86 -15.04 -6.72
C GLY A 246 14.64 -13.76 -7.05
N ALA A 247 15.32 -13.72 -8.20
CA ALA A 247 16.15 -12.60 -8.63
C ALA A 247 15.40 -11.26 -8.72
N LEU A 248 14.11 -11.29 -9.08
CA LEU A 248 13.28 -10.08 -9.16
C LEU A 248 13.17 -9.36 -7.81
N GLN A 249 13.06 -10.12 -6.72
CA GLN A 249 12.78 -9.59 -5.38
C GLN A 249 14.03 -9.48 -4.50
N ALA A 250 15.14 -10.10 -4.90
CA ALA A 250 16.39 -10.14 -4.12
C ALA A 250 16.90 -8.75 -3.68
N PRO A 251 16.94 -7.71 -4.54
CA PRO A 251 17.35 -6.37 -4.10
C PRO A 251 16.41 -5.76 -3.06
N ALA A 252 15.09 -5.91 -3.26
CA ALA A 252 14.10 -5.39 -2.33
C ALA A 252 14.19 -6.08 -0.95
N ILE A 253 14.46 -7.39 -0.93
CA ILE A 253 14.74 -8.14 0.29
C ILE A 253 15.97 -7.56 1.00
N ALA A 254 17.08 -7.38 0.26
CA ALA A 254 18.32 -6.83 0.80
C ALA A 254 18.11 -5.44 1.43
N ASP A 255 17.38 -4.55 0.75
CA ASP A 255 17.07 -3.21 1.25
C ASP A 255 16.16 -3.26 2.50
N SER A 256 15.16 -4.14 2.52
CA SER A 256 14.33 -4.35 3.71
C SER A 256 15.15 -4.88 4.90
N LEU A 257 16.14 -5.76 4.68
CA LEU A 257 17.02 -6.23 5.76
C LEU A 257 17.85 -5.08 6.36
N ARG A 258 18.41 -4.20 5.52
CA ARG A 258 19.16 -3.00 5.97
C ARG A 258 18.30 -2.05 6.78
N GLY A 259 17.03 -1.89 6.39
CA GLY A 259 16.09 -1.04 7.10
C GLY A 259 15.58 -1.64 8.41
N ARG A 260 15.85 -2.90 8.74
CA ARG A 260 15.15 -3.59 9.85
C ARG A 260 16.05 -4.23 10.88
N LEU A 261 17.01 -5.06 10.45
CA LEU A 261 17.85 -5.80 11.38
C LEU A 261 18.67 -4.88 12.31
N PRO A 262 19.27 -3.75 11.83
CA PRO A 262 19.94 -2.80 12.71
C PRO A 262 19.02 -2.13 13.75
N PHE A 263 17.71 -2.14 13.50
CA PHE A 263 16.68 -1.53 14.36
C PHE A 263 16.01 -2.56 15.28
N GLY A 264 16.55 -3.79 15.37
CA GLY A 264 16.00 -4.83 16.22
C GLY A 264 14.68 -5.42 15.71
N ARG A 265 14.40 -5.31 14.40
CA ARG A 265 13.14 -5.77 13.79
C ARG A 265 13.40 -6.90 12.80
N GLU A 266 12.59 -7.95 12.84
CA GLU A 266 12.63 -9.07 11.90
C GLU A 266 12.04 -8.72 10.52
N LEU A 267 12.46 -9.44 9.48
CA LEU A 267 11.83 -9.42 8.15
C LEU A 267 11.31 -10.82 7.81
N ILE A 268 10.05 -10.93 7.42
CA ILE A 268 9.41 -12.18 7.03
C ILE A 268 9.18 -12.18 5.51
N LEU A 269 9.72 -13.18 4.83
CA LEU A 269 9.40 -13.48 3.44
C LEU A 269 8.33 -14.56 3.41
N ARG A 270 7.18 -14.26 2.81
CA ARG A 270 6.03 -15.16 2.73
C ARG A 270 5.84 -15.64 1.30
N THR A 271 5.79 -16.96 1.11
CA THR A 271 5.27 -17.60 -0.11
C THR A 271 3.89 -18.20 0.19
N GLU A 272 3.29 -18.87 -0.79
CA GLU A 272 2.02 -19.59 -0.60
C GLU A 272 2.14 -20.66 0.51
N ASP A 273 3.26 -21.38 0.55
CA ASP A 273 3.43 -22.57 1.40
C ASP A 273 4.49 -22.42 2.51
N ALA A 274 5.26 -21.32 2.54
CA ALA A 274 6.41 -21.19 3.43
C ALA A 274 6.62 -19.76 3.98
N ALA A 275 7.31 -19.68 5.11
CA ALA A 275 7.79 -18.44 5.71
C ALA A 275 9.29 -18.52 6.00
N LEU A 276 10.06 -17.59 5.45
CA LEU A 276 11.48 -17.41 5.75
C LEU A 276 11.66 -16.10 6.51
N ALA A 277 12.04 -16.18 7.78
CA ALA A 277 12.24 -15.03 8.65
C ALA A 277 13.74 -14.76 8.88
N PHE A 278 14.13 -13.49 8.80
CA PHE A 278 15.44 -13.01 9.24
C PHE A 278 15.25 -12.22 10.53
N LEU A 279 15.94 -12.63 11.59
CA LEU A 279 15.83 -12.04 12.92
C LEU A 279 17.18 -11.45 13.34
N PRO A 280 17.21 -10.29 14.01
CA PRO A 280 18.44 -9.77 14.59
C PRO A 280 18.84 -10.62 15.81
N ALA A 281 20.12 -10.99 15.90
CA ALA A 281 20.64 -11.81 17.01
C ALA A 281 22.10 -11.47 17.31
N ASP A 282 22.63 -11.86 18.47
CA ASP A 282 24.05 -11.66 18.80
C ASP A 282 24.98 -12.65 18.06
N ALA A 283 24.44 -13.80 17.66
CA ALA A 283 25.19 -14.87 17.01
C ALA A 283 24.37 -15.49 15.87
N PHE A 284 25.08 -15.97 14.85
CA PHE A 284 24.45 -16.66 13.73
C PHE A 284 23.85 -18.00 14.17
N SER A 285 22.59 -18.23 13.83
CA SER A 285 21.98 -19.56 13.92
C SER A 285 20.84 -19.71 12.92
N VAL A 286 20.49 -20.96 12.61
CA VAL A 286 19.35 -21.29 11.75
C VAL A 286 18.46 -22.28 12.49
N ALA A 287 17.19 -21.91 12.65
CA ALA A 287 16.18 -22.70 13.32
C ALA A 287 14.98 -22.96 12.40
N GLU A 288 14.28 -24.05 12.66
CA GLU A 288 13.08 -24.43 11.93
C GLU A 288 12.01 -24.77 12.97
N PRO A 289 11.35 -23.75 13.53
CA PRO A 289 10.46 -23.90 14.68
C PRO A 289 9.18 -24.68 14.34
N ALA A 290 8.78 -24.67 13.07
CA ALA A 290 7.62 -25.39 12.55
C ALA A 290 7.88 -25.81 11.11
N GLU A 291 7.10 -26.79 10.63
CA GLU A 291 7.11 -27.19 9.23
C GLU A 291 6.77 -25.97 8.33
N GLY A 292 7.57 -25.76 7.29
CA GLY A 292 7.41 -24.62 6.38
C GLY A 292 7.81 -23.26 6.97
N VAL A 293 8.51 -23.22 8.10
CA VAL A 293 9.03 -21.97 8.70
C VAL A 293 10.52 -22.07 8.99
N LEU A 294 11.34 -21.23 8.36
CA LEU A 294 12.77 -21.11 8.67
C LEU A 294 13.07 -19.75 9.31
N GLU A 295 13.84 -19.78 10.37
CA GLU A 295 14.40 -18.60 11.03
C GLU A 295 15.91 -18.54 10.82
N VAL A 296 16.38 -17.42 10.30
CA VAL A 296 17.79 -17.09 10.13
C VAL A 296 18.12 -15.96 11.10
N HIS A 297 18.87 -16.27 12.14
CA HIS A 297 19.29 -15.33 13.18
C HIS A 297 20.60 -14.67 12.73
N VAL A 298 20.58 -13.36 12.50
CA VAL A 298 21.65 -12.63 11.81
C VAL A 298 22.35 -11.66 12.77
N PRO A 299 23.66 -11.83 13.01
CA PRO A 299 24.46 -10.85 13.74
C PRO A 299 24.70 -9.56 12.94
N PRO A 300 24.78 -8.38 13.59
CA PRO A 300 24.97 -7.11 12.90
C PRO A 300 26.18 -7.08 11.95
N ALA A 301 27.28 -7.72 12.35
CA ALA A 301 28.51 -7.79 11.56
C ALA A 301 28.38 -8.59 10.25
N ALA A 302 27.31 -9.35 10.07
CA ALA A 302 27.09 -10.20 8.90
C ALA A 302 26.07 -9.64 7.91
N LEU A 303 25.41 -8.53 8.24
CA LEU A 303 24.34 -7.95 7.43
C LEU A 303 24.84 -7.52 6.04
N ASP A 304 26.00 -6.89 5.98
CA ASP A 304 26.59 -6.43 4.71
C ASP A 304 26.89 -7.62 3.78
N ASP A 305 27.51 -8.68 4.31
CA ASP A 305 27.78 -9.90 3.54
C ASP A 305 26.49 -10.60 3.08
N LEU A 306 25.49 -10.69 3.96
CA LEU A 306 24.20 -11.31 3.64
C LEU A 306 23.47 -10.55 2.53
N THR A 307 23.41 -9.23 2.63
CA THR A 307 22.73 -8.39 1.63
C THR A 307 23.51 -8.31 0.32
N ALA A 308 24.84 -8.38 0.35
CA ALA A 308 25.67 -8.49 -0.86
C ALA A 308 25.47 -9.82 -1.60
N ALA A 309 25.03 -10.87 -0.90
CA ALA A 309 24.71 -12.17 -1.50
C ALA A 309 23.33 -12.21 -2.22
N MET A 310 22.60 -11.09 -2.26
CA MET A 310 21.26 -10.99 -2.86
C MET A 310 21.18 -10.02 -4.07
N PRO A 311 22.03 -10.15 -5.11
CA PRO A 311 21.93 -9.32 -6.30
C PRO A 311 20.71 -9.71 -7.16
N ALA A 312 20.30 -8.84 -8.09
CA ALA A 312 19.33 -9.14 -9.15
C ALA A 312 19.92 -10.01 -10.28
N ALA A 313 20.78 -10.98 -9.94
CA ALA A 313 21.47 -11.83 -10.90
C ALA A 313 21.53 -13.25 -10.35
N ALA A 314 21.20 -14.23 -11.18
CA ALA A 314 21.22 -15.63 -10.78
C ALA A 314 22.63 -16.08 -10.41
N GLY A 315 22.72 -16.88 -9.35
CA GLY A 315 24.02 -17.33 -8.84
C GLY A 315 23.94 -17.87 -7.42
N ARG A 316 25.02 -18.52 -7.01
CA ARG A 316 25.18 -19.06 -5.65
C ARG A 316 26.33 -18.33 -4.96
N THR A 317 26.03 -17.75 -3.81
CA THR A 317 26.98 -16.96 -3.03
C THR A 317 27.01 -17.46 -1.60
N ALA A 318 28.17 -17.97 -1.16
CA ALA A 318 28.39 -18.26 0.25
C ALA A 318 28.50 -16.95 1.03
N VAL A 319 27.82 -16.86 2.17
CA VAL A 319 27.86 -15.66 3.01
C VAL A 319 29.03 -15.77 3.96
N ALA A 320 30.10 -15.00 3.70
CA ALA A 320 31.38 -15.19 4.40
C ALA A 320 31.28 -15.04 5.93
N ALA A 321 30.51 -14.05 6.40
CA ALA A 321 30.25 -13.85 7.82
C ALA A 321 29.28 -14.87 8.48
N LEU A 322 28.58 -15.72 7.70
CA LEU A 322 27.61 -16.69 8.20
C LEU A 322 28.01 -18.13 7.78
N PRO A 323 28.88 -18.80 8.55
CA PRO A 323 29.42 -20.10 8.19
C PRO A 323 28.33 -21.14 7.93
N GLY A 324 28.36 -21.78 6.76
CA GLY A 324 27.37 -22.78 6.36
C GLY A 324 26.12 -22.21 5.69
N LEU A 325 25.97 -20.88 5.59
CA LEU A 325 24.89 -20.25 4.83
C LEU A 325 25.32 -19.95 3.38
N THR A 326 24.49 -20.38 2.43
CA THR A 326 24.58 -19.99 1.01
C THR A 326 23.28 -19.34 0.59
N VAL A 327 23.36 -18.25 -0.16
CA VAL A 327 22.22 -17.64 -0.86
C VAL A 327 22.32 -18.03 -2.33
N GLU A 328 21.27 -18.64 -2.85
CA GLU A 328 21.08 -18.97 -4.25
C GLU A 328 19.99 -18.08 -4.83
N ILE A 329 20.37 -17.20 -5.74
CA ILE A 329 19.44 -16.39 -6.53
C ILE A 329 19.04 -17.18 -7.77
N VAL A 330 17.74 -17.39 -7.94
CA VAL A 330 17.17 -18.10 -9.09
C VAL A 330 16.44 -17.14 -10.04
N PRO A 331 16.50 -17.38 -11.36
CA PRO A 331 15.76 -16.56 -12.31
C PRO A 331 14.25 -16.54 -12.00
N THR A 332 13.62 -15.38 -12.19
CA THR A 332 12.19 -15.18 -11.97
C THR A 332 11.50 -14.91 -13.30
N ALA A 333 10.54 -15.76 -13.66
CA ALA A 333 9.69 -15.53 -14.83
C ALA A 333 8.73 -14.36 -14.53
N MET A 334 8.72 -13.38 -15.43
CA MET A 334 7.83 -12.22 -15.33
C MET A 334 6.41 -12.66 -15.68
N LYS A 335 5.46 -12.30 -14.82
CA LYS A 335 4.03 -12.56 -15.03
C LYS A 335 3.33 -11.29 -15.51
N ASP A 336 2.36 -11.47 -16.39
CA ASP A 336 1.49 -10.38 -16.80
C ASP A 336 0.46 -10.05 -15.71
N ARG A 337 -0.40 -9.06 -15.98
CA ARG A 337 -1.46 -8.64 -15.06
C ARG A 337 -2.52 -9.71 -14.76
N TYR A 338 -2.52 -10.82 -15.51
CA TYR A 338 -3.41 -11.96 -15.32
C TYR A 338 -2.71 -13.14 -14.61
N GLY A 339 -1.43 -12.99 -14.28
CA GLY A 339 -0.63 -14.02 -13.62
C GLY A 339 0.02 -15.03 -14.57
N GLU A 340 -0.10 -14.83 -15.89
CA GLU A 340 0.47 -15.69 -16.92
C GLU A 340 1.91 -15.29 -17.24
N GLU A 341 2.78 -16.25 -17.51
CA GLU A 341 4.18 -15.97 -17.85
C GLU A 341 4.28 -15.21 -19.18
N THR A 342 4.97 -14.08 -19.15
CA THR A 342 5.22 -13.21 -20.32
C THR A 342 6.31 -13.76 -21.25
N GLY A 343 7.09 -14.74 -20.79
CA GLY A 343 8.31 -15.21 -21.44
C GLY A 343 9.55 -14.36 -21.14
N GLU A 344 9.41 -13.21 -20.45
CA GLU A 344 10.54 -12.44 -19.94
C GLU A 344 11.04 -13.03 -18.61
N VAL A 345 12.35 -13.00 -18.38
CA VAL A 345 12.99 -13.56 -17.18
C VAL A 345 13.96 -12.53 -16.60
N VAL A 346 13.88 -12.31 -15.30
CA VAL A 346 14.84 -11.51 -14.54
C VAL A 346 15.81 -12.44 -13.83
N GLY A 347 17.11 -12.17 -13.95
CA GLY A 347 18.18 -12.88 -13.22
C GLY A 347 19.02 -13.81 -14.07
#